data_AF-A0A2T4S570-F1
#
_entry.id   AF-A0A2T4S570-F1
#
_cell.length_a   1.000
_cell.length_b   1.000
_cell.length_c   1.000
_cell.angle_alpha   90.00
_cell.angle_beta   90.00
_cell.angle_gamma   90.00
#
_symmetry.space_group_name_H-M   'P 1'
#
loop_
_entity.id
_entity.type
_entity.pdbx_description
1 polymer ?
#
loop_
_entity_poly.entity_id
_entity_poly.type
_entity_poly.pdbx_seq_one_letter_code
_entity_poly.pdbx_strand_id
1 'polypeptide(L)'
;SNRGPVMDYSDLGLVEFYLRELEKYLRQHNCLYVKLDPYWIYQIYDKDVNPFPSREQNDALVNLFKSHGYHHHGFTTKYDTSSQVRWMGVLDLKDETPASLKKQFDSQRKRNINKSINYGVKVRFLGEDELDKFFKLYRETEERAGFVSKTDEYFKNFIE
;
A
#
# COMPACT_ATOMS: atom_id res chain seq x y z
N SER A 1 -2.68 -3.43 11.63
CA SER A 1 -3.86 -2.71 11.12
C SER A 1 -4.19 -3.25 9.76
N ASN A 2 -5.47 -3.56 9.51
CA ASN A 2 -5.89 -4.48 8.46
C ASN A 2 -6.47 -3.75 7.23
N ARG A 3 -6.15 -2.47 7.01
CA ARG A 3 -6.54 -1.65 5.84
C ARG A 3 -8.05 -1.55 5.57
N GLY A 4 -8.85 -1.91 6.56
CA GLY A 4 -10.30 -1.89 6.49
C GLY A 4 -10.92 -0.66 7.16
N PRO A 5 -12.24 -0.54 7.06
CA PRO A 5 -13.16 -1.45 6.34
C PRO A 5 -13.10 -1.30 4.81
N VAL A 6 -13.69 -2.25 4.09
CA VAL A 6 -13.80 -2.25 2.62
C VAL A 6 -15.23 -1.88 2.23
N MET A 7 -15.40 -0.73 1.59
CA MET A 7 -16.68 -0.23 1.10
C MET A 7 -16.46 0.85 0.03
N ASP A 8 -17.53 1.26 -0.64
CA ASP A 8 -17.48 2.43 -1.52
C ASP A 8 -17.43 3.73 -0.70
N TYR A 9 -16.27 4.36 -0.70
CA TYR A 9 -16.01 5.61 0.02
C TYR A 9 -16.53 6.86 -0.69
N SER A 10 -17.05 6.72 -1.92
CA SER A 10 -17.76 7.81 -2.60
C SER A 10 -19.21 7.95 -2.12
N ASP A 11 -19.79 6.89 -1.57
CA ASP A 11 -21.09 6.92 -0.90
C ASP A 11 -20.94 7.32 0.57
N LEU A 12 -21.03 8.62 0.86
CA LEU A 12 -20.90 9.13 2.22
C LEU A 12 -22.01 8.63 3.15
N GLY A 13 -23.20 8.29 2.63
CA GLY A 13 -24.30 7.74 3.41
C GLY A 13 -23.98 6.33 3.89
N LEU A 14 -23.37 5.50 3.03
CA LEU A 14 -22.86 4.19 3.40
C LEU A 14 -21.76 4.27 4.46
N VAL A 15 -20.81 5.19 4.28
CA VAL A 15 -19.73 5.41 5.26
C VAL A 15 -20.31 5.82 6.62
N GLU A 16 -21.24 6.79 6.63
CA GLU A 16 -21.90 7.24 7.85
C GLU A 16 -22.65 6.10 8.54
N PHE A 17 -23.43 5.32 7.78
CA PHE A 17 -24.12 4.15 8.29
C PHE A 17 -23.14 3.17 8.95
N TYR A 18 -22.04 2.83 8.26
CA TYR A 18 -21.02 1.94 8.81
C TYR A 18 -20.42 2.47 10.11
N LEU A 19 -20.06 3.76 10.18
CA LEU A 19 -19.46 4.35 11.39
C LEU A 19 -20.43 4.30 12.58
N ARG A 20 -21.73 4.54 12.35
CA ARG A 20 -22.78 4.45 13.39
C ARG A 20 -22.95 3.01 13.91
N GLU A 21 -23.00 2.03 13.01
CA GLU A 21 -23.17 0.63 13.41
C GLU A 21 -21.90 0.06 14.04
N LEU A 22 -20.72 0.47 13.56
CA LEU A 22 -19.45 0.11 14.19
C LEU A 22 -19.39 0.63 15.62
N GLU A 23 -19.80 1.86 15.89
CA GLU A 23 -19.82 2.38 17.26
C GLU A 23 -20.70 1.53 18.19
N LYS A 24 -21.91 1.15 17.75
CA LYS A 24 -22.81 0.27 18.52
C LYS A 24 -22.14 -1.07 18.82
N TYR A 25 -21.55 -1.69 17.80
CA TYR A 25 -20.85 -2.97 17.94
C TYR A 25 -19.69 -2.87 18.94
N LEU A 26 -18.87 -1.83 18.84
CA LEU A 26 -17.71 -1.64 19.71
C LEU A 26 -18.11 -1.39 21.18
N ARG A 27 -19.20 -0.65 21.41
CA ARG A 27 -19.76 -0.43 22.75
C ARG A 27 -20.24 -1.72 23.40
N GLN A 28 -20.86 -2.61 22.64
CA GLN A 28 -21.29 -3.93 23.15
C GLN A 28 -20.11 -4.82 23.57
N HIS A 29 -18.92 -4.59 23.00
CA HIS A 29 -17.72 -5.37 23.27
C HIS A 29 -16.73 -4.66 24.22
N ASN A 30 -17.17 -3.63 24.95
CA ASN A 30 -16.35 -2.85 25.88
C ASN A 30 -15.03 -2.35 25.25
N CYS A 31 -15.06 -2.00 23.96
CA CYS A 31 -13.88 -1.53 23.26
C CYS A 31 -13.42 -0.17 23.81
N LEU A 32 -12.13 -0.06 24.16
CA LEU A 32 -11.53 1.19 24.66
C LEU A 32 -11.36 2.24 23.55
N TYR A 33 -10.84 1.82 22.40
CA TYR A 33 -10.69 2.65 21.20
C TYR A 33 -10.54 1.77 19.96
N VAL A 34 -10.90 2.32 18.80
CA VAL A 34 -10.68 1.67 17.51
C VAL A 34 -9.74 2.53 16.65
N LYS A 35 -8.82 1.87 15.96
CA LYS A 35 -7.95 2.49 14.94
C LYS A 35 -8.37 1.97 13.58
N LEU A 36 -8.72 2.89 12.68
CA LEU A 36 -9.08 2.60 11.30
C LEU A 36 -8.04 3.20 10.35
N ASP A 37 -7.63 2.44 9.34
CA ASP A 37 -6.73 2.87 8.28
C ASP A 37 -7.20 2.40 6.89
N PRO A 38 -8.45 2.73 6.51
CA PRO A 38 -9.06 2.18 5.31
C PRO A 38 -8.28 2.52 4.05
N TYR A 39 -8.29 1.59 3.10
CA TYR A 39 -7.67 1.80 1.80
C TYR A 39 -8.56 2.66 0.90
N TRP A 40 -8.48 3.97 1.07
CA TRP A 40 -9.08 4.96 0.17
C TRP A 40 -8.05 6.00 -0.24
N ILE A 41 -8.33 6.69 -1.35
CA ILE A 41 -7.43 7.69 -1.93
C ILE A 41 -7.82 9.07 -1.43
N TYR A 42 -6.94 9.69 -0.64
CA TYR A 42 -7.12 11.09 -0.24
C TYR A 42 -6.85 12.06 -1.39
N GLN A 43 -5.71 11.88 -2.06
CA GLN A 43 -5.26 12.74 -3.16
C GLN A 43 -4.32 11.93 -4.05
N ILE A 44 -4.25 12.29 -5.34
CA ILE A 44 -3.37 11.67 -6.33
C ILE A 44 -2.34 12.72 -6.78
N TYR A 45 -1.09 12.29 -6.90
CA TYR A 45 0.04 13.12 -7.32
C TYR A 45 0.75 12.48 -8.50
N ASP A 46 1.37 13.31 -9.34
CA ASP A 46 2.29 12.85 -10.37
C ASP A 46 3.62 12.34 -9.78
N LYS A 47 4.53 11.89 -10.66
CA LYS A 47 5.85 11.36 -10.26
C LYS A 47 6.75 12.38 -9.55
N ASP A 48 6.46 13.67 -9.69
CA ASP A 48 7.22 14.78 -9.11
C ASP A 48 6.47 15.38 -7.90
N VAL A 49 5.44 14.67 -7.41
CA VAL A 49 4.64 15.04 -6.23
C VAL A 49 3.78 16.30 -6.45
N ASN A 50 3.42 16.60 -7.70
CA ASN A 50 2.44 17.64 -7.98
C ASN A 50 1.02 17.04 -7.95
N PRO A 51 0.05 17.68 -7.29
CA PRO A 51 -1.34 17.23 -7.31
C PRO A 51 -1.89 17.11 -8.73
N PHE A 52 -2.61 16.03 -9.03
CA PHE A 52 -3.31 15.92 -10.30
C PHE A 52 -4.43 16.98 -10.40
N PRO A 53 -4.44 17.84 -11.43
CA PRO A 53 -5.39 18.96 -11.50
C PRO A 53 -6.87 18.57 -11.51
N SER A 54 -7.19 17.38 -12.01
CA SER A 54 -8.57 16.87 -12.14
C SER A 54 -9.05 16.07 -10.92
N ARG A 55 -8.25 16.00 -9.84
CA ARG A 55 -8.54 15.19 -8.65
C ARG A 55 -8.41 16.03 -7.40
N GLU A 56 -9.56 16.43 -6.86
CA GLU A 56 -9.59 17.15 -5.59
C GLU A 56 -9.26 16.23 -4.41
N GLN A 57 -8.77 16.85 -3.33
CA GLN A 57 -8.56 16.18 -2.06
C GLN A 57 -9.90 15.80 -1.44
N ASN A 58 -10.01 14.58 -0.92
CA ASN A 58 -11.27 14.09 -0.38
C ASN A 58 -11.38 14.42 1.13
N ASP A 59 -11.49 15.73 1.40
CA ASP A 59 -11.68 16.28 2.75
C ASP A 59 -13.04 15.94 3.35
N ALA A 60 -14.07 15.72 2.50
CA ALA A 60 -15.41 15.35 2.92
C ALA A 60 -15.38 14.09 3.79
N LEU A 61 -14.62 13.08 3.37
CA LEU A 61 -14.48 11.86 4.13
C LEU A 61 -13.73 12.08 5.45
N VAL A 62 -12.66 12.88 5.46
CA VAL A 62 -11.94 13.22 6.70
C VAL A 62 -12.86 13.91 7.70
N ASN A 63 -13.68 14.85 7.21
CA ASN A 63 -14.64 15.59 8.04
C ASN A 63 -15.77 14.70 8.55
N LEU A 64 -16.24 13.74 7.74
CA LEU A 64 -17.22 12.74 8.18
C LEU A 64 -16.66 11.87 9.31
N PHE A 65 -15.42 11.38 9.20
CA PHE A 65 -14.80 10.64 10.31
C PHE A 65 -14.69 11.52 11.58
N LYS A 66 -14.29 12.79 11.44
CA LYS A 66 -14.22 13.73 12.57
C LYS A 66 -15.58 14.00 13.21
N SER A 67 -16.66 14.11 12.44
CA SER A 67 -18.01 14.31 12.99
C SER A 67 -18.51 13.11 13.82
N HIS A 68 -17.95 11.92 13.56
CA HIS A 68 -18.17 10.70 14.35
C HIS A 68 -17.13 10.52 15.49
N GLY A 69 -16.37 11.56 15.86
CA GLY A 69 -15.45 11.53 17.00
C GLY A 69 -14.09 10.89 16.72
N TYR A 70 -13.79 10.52 15.47
CA TYR A 70 -12.46 10.01 15.11
C TYR A 70 -11.42 11.12 15.07
N HIS A 71 -10.22 10.82 15.58
CA HIS A 71 -9.09 11.73 15.58
C HIS A 71 -8.16 11.38 14.42
N HIS A 72 -7.98 12.33 13.49
CA HIS A 72 -7.03 12.15 12.39
C HIS A 72 -5.59 12.33 12.90
N HIS A 73 -4.71 11.37 12.62
CA HIS A 73 -3.31 11.39 13.07
C HIS A 73 -2.40 12.37 12.28
N GLY A 74 -2.98 13.26 11.46
CA GLY A 74 -2.25 14.19 10.60
C GLY A 74 -1.71 13.54 9.34
N PHE A 75 -1.27 14.33 8.37
CA PHE A 75 -0.73 13.88 7.06
C PHE A 75 0.75 13.49 7.16
N THR A 76 1.02 12.36 7.83
CA THR A 76 2.38 11.86 8.03
C THR A 76 3.04 11.39 6.72
N THR A 77 4.33 11.68 6.57
CA THR A 77 5.17 11.29 5.42
C THR A 77 6.32 10.36 5.82
N LYS A 78 6.59 10.22 7.12
CA LYS A 78 7.63 9.34 7.65
C LYS A 78 7.11 7.92 7.86
N TYR A 79 8.02 6.96 7.82
CA TYR A 79 7.71 5.59 8.25
C TYR A 79 7.46 5.57 9.76
N ASP A 80 6.38 4.89 10.13
CA ASP A 80 5.94 4.73 11.51
C ASP A 80 5.63 3.26 11.73
N THR A 81 6.17 2.67 12.82
CA THR A 81 6.04 1.23 13.07
C THR A 81 4.63 0.82 13.48
N SER A 82 3.78 1.78 13.86
CA SER A 82 2.42 1.54 14.35
C SER A 82 1.36 1.71 13.25
N SER A 83 1.70 2.29 12.09
CA SER A 83 0.76 2.67 11.03
C SER A 83 1.23 2.25 9.64
N GLN A 84 0.29 2.13 8.72
CA GLN A 84 0.58 1.76 7.35
C GLN A 84 1.12 2.96 6.56
N VAL A 85 1.92 2.68 5.53
CA VAL A 85 2.41 3.71 4.61
C VAL A 85 1.25 4.42 3.91
N ARG A 86 1.33 5.74 3.81
CA ARG A 86 0.26 6.59 3.23
C ARG A 86 0.50 6.98 1.78
N TRP A 87 1.75 6.91 1.34
CA TRP A 87 2.16 7.21 -0.04
C TRP A 87 2.51 5.92 -0.75
N MET A 88 1.94 5.70 -1.92
CA MET A 88 2.16 4.50 -2.72
C MET A 88 2.46 4.91 -4.15
N GLY A 89 3.58 4.42 -4.69
CA GLY A 89 3.84 4.50 -6.12
C GLY A 89 3.00 3.44 -6.84
N VAL A 90 2.03 3.88 -7.63
CA VAL A 90 1.12 2.99 -8.37
C VAL A 90 1.32 3.23 -9.86
N LEU A 91 1.47 2.14 -10.61
CA LEU A 91 1.49 2.14 -12.07
C LEU A 91 0.18 1.51 -12.54
N ASP A 92 -0.68 2.30 -13.18
CA ASP A 92 -1.91 1.79 -13.77
C ASP A 92 -1.56 0.97 -15.01
N LEU A 93 -2.04 -0.27 -15.05
CA LEU A 93 -1.81 -1.23 -16.14
C LEU A 93 -3.09 -1.46 -16.96
N LYS A 94 -4.17 -0.72 -16.68
CA LYS A 94 -5.39 -0.82 -17.45
C LYS A 94 -5.10 -0.51 -18.92
N ASP A 95 -5.56 -1.39 -19.80
CA ASP A 95 -5.38 -1.29 -21.26
C ASP A 95 -3.90 -1.32 -21.71
N GLU A 96 -2.97 -1.71 -20.84
CA GLU A 96 -1.55 -1.83 -21.16
C GLU A 96 -1.15 -3.24 -21.60
N THR A 97 -0.13 -3.29 -22.47
CA THR A 97 0.60 -4.49 -22.87
C THR A 97 2.07 -4.35 -22.46
N PRO A 98 2.84 -5.45 -22.36
CA PRO A 98 4.28 -5.35 -22.12
C PRO A 98 5.02 -4.45 -23.13
N ALA A 99 4.55 -4.42 -24.38
CA ALA A 99 5.14 -3.60 -25.44
C ALA A 99 4.79 -2.11 -25.28
N SER A 100 3.55 -1.77 -24.96
CA SER A 100 3.15 -0.37 -24.71
C SER A 100 3.78 0.16 -23.43
N LEU A 101 3.80 -0.63 -22.35
CA LEU A 101 4.42 -0.27 -21.09
C LEU A 101 5.92 0.01 -21.25
N LYS A 102 6.63 -0.86 -21.98
CA LYS A 102 8.06 -0.67 -22.27
C LYS A 102 8.34 0.63 -23.03
N LYS A 103 7.41 1.10 -23.88
CA LYS A 103 7.56 2.38 -24.59
C LYS A 103 7.45 3.58 -23.66
N GLN A 104 6.73 3.48 -22.54
CA GLN A 104 6.52 4.58 -21.58
C GLN A 104 7.70 4.77 -20.63
N PHE A 105 8.50 3.74 -20.38
CA PHE A 105 9.71 3.88 -19.56
C PHE A 105 10.70 4.89 -20.15
N ASP A 106 11.44 5.57 -19.27
CA ASP A 106 12.57 6.40 -19.70
C ASP A 106 13.70 5.55 -20.33
N SER A 107 14.66 6.24 -20.95
CA SER A 107 15.80 5.61 -21.62
C SER A 107 16.64 4.74 -20.70
N GLN A 108 16.81 5.14 -19.43
CA GLN A 108 17.62 4.42 -18.46
C GLN A 108 16.98 3.09 -18.05
N ARG A 109 15.67 3.08 -17.78
CA ARG A 109 14.94 1.84 -17.44
C ARG A 109 14.87 0.91 -18.65
N LYS A 110 14.61 1.42 -19.85
CA LYS A 110 14.68 0.64 -21.11
C LYS A 110 16.05 -0.03 -21.29
N ARG A 111 17.14 0.72 -21.08
CA ARG A 111 18.52 0.22 -21.16
C ARG A 111 18.78 -0.89 -20.14
N ASN A 112 18.37 -0.70 -18.90
CA ASN A 112 18.56 -1.70 -17.83
C ASN A 112 17.82 -3.01 -18.13
N ILE A 113 16.57 -2.94 -18.60
CA ILE A 113 15.79 -4.11 -19.00
C ILE A 113 16.46 -4.85 -20.16
N ASN A 114 16.90 -4.14 -21.20
CA ASN A 114 17.59 -4.76 -22.32
C ASN A 114 18.94 -5.38 -21.89
N LYS A 115 19.66 -4.74 -20.97
CA LYS A 115 20.93 -5.25 -20.45
C LYS A 115 20.74 -6.60 -19.73
N SER A 116 19.72 -6.75 -18.88
CA SER A 116 19.47 -8.01 -18.19
C SER A 116 19.11 -9.13 -19.17
N ILE A 117 18.33 -8.82 -20.21
CA ILE A 117 17.98 -9.77 -21.28
C ILE A 117 19.24 -10.18 -22.06
N ASN A 118 20.06 -9.22 -22.48
CA ASN A 118 21.28 -9.46 -23.26
C ASN A 118 22.34 -10.23 -22.47
N TYR A 119 22.36 -10.09 -21.14
CA TYR A 119 23.23 -10.86 -20.26
C TYR A 119 22.67 -12.24 -19.93
N GLY A 120 21.54 -12.63 -20.51
CA GLY A 120 20.98 -13.97 -20.37
C GLY A 120 20.33 -14.23 -19.01
N VAL A 121 20.02 -13.19 -18.22
CA VAL A 121 19.33 -13.35 -16.93
C VAL A 121 17.98 -14.02 -17.16
N LYS A 122 17.68 -15.04 -16.35
CA LYS A 122 16.41 -15.78 -16.36
C LYS A 122 15.66 -15.56 -15.05
N VAL A 123 14.34 -15.67 -15.12
CA VAL A 123 13.44 -15.55 -13.98
C VAL A 123 12.56 -16.80 -13.95
N ARG A 124 12.31 -17.31 -12.75
CA ARG A 124 11.35 -18.39 -12.48
C ARG A 124 10.76 -18.19 -11.09
N PHE A 125 9.61 -18.80 -10.85
CA PHE A 125 9.05 -18.90 -9.49
C PHE A 125 9.87 -19.91 -8.66
N LEU A 126 9.97 -19.65 -7.37
CA LEU A 126 10.59 -20.55 -6.40
C LEU A 126 9.52 -21.46 -5.80
N GLY A 127 9.87 -22.72 -5.54
CA GLY A 127 9.09 -23.60 -4.68
C GLY A 127 9.31 -23.29 -3.21
N GLU A 128 8.49 -23.88 -2.35
CA GLU A 128 8.64 -23.78 -0.89
C GLU A 128 9.99 -24.32 -0.41
N ASP A 129 10.48 -25.39 -1.05
CA ASP A 129 11.77 -26.04 -0.80
C ASP A 129 12.98 -25.17 -1.21
N GLU A 130 12.75 -24.03 -1.86
CA GLU A 130 13.78 -23.11 -2.33
C GLU A 130 13.71 -21.71 -1.69
N LEU A 131 12.90 -21.54 -0.64
CA LEU A 131 12.76 -20.24 0.05
C LEU A 131 14.05 -19.77 0.73
N ASP A 132 14.96 -20.68 1.06
CA ASP A 132 16.29 -20.38 1.56
C ASP A 132 17.06 -19.41 0.63
N LYS A 133 16.88 -19.54 -0.69
CA LYS A 133 17.47 -18.63 -1.69
C LYS A 133 16.93 -17.22 -1.57
N PHE A 134 15.61 -17.09 -1.36
CA PHE A 134 14.98 -15.79 -1.12
C PHE A 134 15.48 -15.19 0.20
N PHE A 135 15.47 -15.96 1.30
CA PHE A 135 15.91 -15.48 2.61
C PHE A 135 17.36 -15.00 2.60
N LYS A 136 18.26 -15.76 1.96
CA LYS A 136 19.66 -15.33 1.83
C LYS A 136 19.79 -13.94 1.18
N LEU A 137 19.17 -13.73 0.02
CA LEU A 137 19.20 -12.45 -0.68
C LEU A 137 18.52 -11.32 0.10
N TYR A 138 17.47 -11.66 0.83
CA TYR A 138 16.72 -10.71 1.65
C TYR A 138 17.57 -10.23 2.85
N ARG A 139 18.27 -11.13 3.55
CA ARG A 139 19.18 -10.80 4.66
C ARG A 139 20.39 -10.00 4.21
N GLU A 140 21.01 -10.36 3.08
CA GLU A 140 22.10 -9.56 2.48
C GLU A 140 21.64 -8.13 2.13
N THR A 141 20.37 -7.96 1.77
CA THR A 141 19.79 -6.65 1.46
C THR A 141 19.46 -5.87 2.73
N GLU A 142 18.97 -6.54 3.77
CA GLU A 142 18.72 -5.99 5.10
C GLU A 142 20.00 -5.35 5.68
N GLU A 143 21.10 -6.10 5.72
CA GLU A 143 22.40 -5.64 6.22
C GLU A 143 22.91 -4.44 5.42
N ARG A 144 22.82 -4.51 4.08
CA ARG A 144 23.29 -3.44 3.19
C ARG A 144 22.47 -2.15 3.29
N ALA A 145 21.15 -2.27 3.45
CA ALA A 145 20.23 -1.12 3.43
C ALA A 145 19.90 -0.58 4.83
N GLY A 146 20.26 -1.30 5.90
CA GLY A 146 20.12 -0.84 7.28
C GLY A 146 18.67 -0.78 7.78
N PHE A 147 17.80 -1.68 7.32
CA PHE A 147 16.45 -1.84 7.87
C PHE A 147 16.35 -3.13 8.67
N VAL A 148 15.34 -3.28 9.54
CA VAL A 148 15.04 -4.55 10.22
C VAL A 148 13.92 -5.23 9.45
N SER A 149 14.17 -6.46 9.03
CA SER A 149 13.25 -7.21 8.19
C SER A 149 12.40 -8.19 9.01
N LYS A 150 11.39 -8.80 8.38
CA LYS A 150 10.51 -9.77 9.04
C LYS A 150 11.23 -11.12 9.23
N THR A 151 10.75 -11.92 10.17
CA THR A 151 11.31 -13.26 10.42
C THR A 151 11.00 -14.20 9.25
N ASP A 152 11.77 -15.27 9.09
CA ASP A 152 11.52 -16.28 8.05
C ASP A 152 10.13 -16.91 8.23
N GLU A 153 9.72 -17.17 9.47
CA GLU A 153 8.39 -17.67 9.84
C GLU A 153 7.26 -16.75 9.36
N TYR A 154 7.44 -15.42 9.43
CA TYR A 154 6.46 -14.47 8.90
C TYR A 154 6.20 -14.70 7.42
N PHE A 155 7.25 -14.98 6.62
CA PHE A 155 7.10 -15.24 5.18
C PHE A 155 6.52 -16.63 4.91
N LYS A 156 6.88 -17.64 5.69
CA LYS A 156 6.33 -19.00 5.55
C LYS A 156 4.82 -19.04 5.75
N ASN A 157 4.31 -18.24 6.68
CA ASN A 157 2.86 -18.09 6.92
C ASN A 157 2.06 -17.50 5.73
N PHE A 158 2.71 -17.00 4.67
CA PHE A 158 2.02 -16.58 3.43
C PHE A 158 1.95 -17.69 2.38
N ILE A 159 2.70 -18.77 2.57
CA ILE A 159 2.89 -19.84 1.59
C ILE A 159 2.13 -21.09 2.01
N GLU A 160 2.12 -21.36 3.32
CA GLU A 160 1.22 -22.33 3.98
C GLU A 160 -0.24 -21.89 3.90
#